data_AF-A0A1Z5KTL7-F1
#
_entry.id   AF-A0A1Z5KTL7-F1
#
_cell.length_a   1.000
_cell.length_b   1.000
_cell.length_c   1.000
_cell.angle_alpha   90.00
_cell.angle_beta   90.00
_cell.angle_gamma   90.00
#
_symmetry.space_group_name_H-M   'P 1'
#
loop_
_entity.id
_entity.type
_entity.pdbx_description
1 polymer ?
#
loop_
_entity_poly.entity_id
_entity_poly.type
_entity_poly.pdbx_seq_one_letter_code
_entity_poly.pdbx_strand_id
1 'polypeptide(L)'
;MKRLQVLALVCSSLTLRRQTAAFLLETKRFFHRDRVWLTSQRDDDAFIRRQKAAGANTKIQSAAEYLELQKKVFNEMSDAFASGNTLSDDLLPVYEYLTDQIARRFNTTTPVRILDVACGTGALFPFLACRFDSLDLVGVDVSPKMVQGAQQFAQKVMQDYPKTQINVVEADILMYESPDRFDGIVMNACFGNFWNSLDVLERAAQLLKPPTPQTPGGLLFITHPLGAEFVAQLHQETPETVPHCLPDQEQLIHMTRFLPLQLIDLQKSVSLTGEAQPFYCGTLERVRHCCLPQLMRFRGPVASGYGRGGKKLGFPTANLEPALFRKALETVPTGVYFGWAVIEGRNACHKAVVNVGFSPTFEGAENAEKIVEAHLLLEESIDDFYGETMRLQLHGFLRPEIKFDSFPALVAQITADAKEAKEALDLRPYSTLKSDTFLEINNPTWIGNIGGDDQASWEFQDSNEAIEELF
;
A
#
# COMPACT_ATOMS: atom_id res chain seq x y z
N MET A 1 45.67 -5.03 3.15
CA MET A 1 44.67 -5.58 4.10
C MET A 1 43.56 -4.59 4.50
N LYS A 2 43.14 -3.65 3.63
CA LYS A 2 42.00 -2.73 3.88
C LYS A 2 41.20 -2.45 2.59
N ARG A 3 40.81 -3.50 1.87
CA ARG A 3 39.86 -3.43 0.73
C ARG A 3 38.83 -4.55 0.69
N LEU A 4 38.77 -5.40 1.73
CA LEU A 4 37.85 -6.54 1.83
C LEU A 4 36.72 -6.37 2.86
N GLN A 5 36.66 -5.23 3.58
CA GLN A 5 35.59 -4.93 4.55
C GLN A 5 34.45 -4.07 3.98
N VAL A 6 34.56 -3.56 2.75
CA VAL A 6 33.51 -2.74 2.12
C VAL A 6 32.52 -3.59 1.31
N LEU A 7 32.86 -4.82 0.94
CA LEU A 7 31.91 -5.75 0.29
C LEU A 7 30.90 -6.37 1.26
N ALA A 8 31.17 -6.36 2.58
CA ALA A 8 30.28 -6.94 3.59
C ALA A 8 29.06 -6.05 3.92
N LEU A 9 29.07 -4.76 3.54
CA LEU A 9 27.92 -3.84 3.70
C LEU A 9 27.03 -3.75 2.45
N VAL A 10 27.43 -4.35 1.32
CA VAL A 10 26.62 -4.38 0.08
C VAL A 10 25.72 -5.62 0.03
N CYS A 11 25.97 -6.63 0.88
CA CYS A 11 25.15 -7.84 0.93
C CYS A 11 23.82 -7.69 1.69
N SER A 12 23.65 -6.66 2.53
CA SER A 12 22.37 -6.40 3.23
C SER A 12 21.31 -5.73 2.34
N SER A 13 21.70 -5.04 1.26
CA SER A 13 20.76 -4.39 0.33
C SER A 13 20.23 -5.35 -0.76
N LEU A 14 21.00 -6.38 -1.12
CA LEU A 14 20.59 -7.39 -2.11
C LEU A 14 19.50 -8.31 -1.59
N THR A 15 19.52 -8.68 -0.30
CA THR A 15 18.50 -9.53 0.33
C THR A 15 17.18 -8.79 0.44
N LEU A 16 17.19 -7.51 0.84
CA LEU A 16 15.99 -6.68 0.90
C LEU A 16 15.44 -6.37 -0.50
N ARG A 17 16.31 -6.04 -1.48
CA ARG A 17 15.90 -5.87 -2.89
C ARG A 17 15.32 -7.14 -3.48
N ARG A 18 15.87 -8.33 -3.17
CA ARG A 18 15.31 -9.63 -3.57
C ARG A 18 14.00 -9.95 -2.87
N GLN A 19 13.84 -9.59 -1.59
CA GLN A 19 12.59 -9.82 -0.85
C GLN A 19 11.47 -8.89 -1.32
N THR A 20 11.74 -7.62 -1.60
CA THR A 20 10.74 -6.70 -2.18
C THR A 20 10.45 -7.04 -3.64
N ALA A 21 11.46 -7.43 -4.42
CA ALA A 21 11.25 -7.86 -5.80
C ALA A 21 10.51 -9.20 -5.86
N ALA A 22 10.79 -10.16 -4.97
CA ALA A 22 10.07 -11.42 -4.84
C ALA A 22 8.66 -11.22 -4.30
N PHE A 23 8.46 -10.36 -3.29
CA PHE A 23 7.13 -9.93 -2.84
C PHE A 23 6.36 -9.36 -4.03
N LEU A 24 6.94 -8.40 -4.77
CA LEU A 24 6.31 -7.84 -5.98
C LEU A 24 6.17 -8.85 -7.13
N LEU A 25 7.05 -9.86 -7.26
CA LEU A 25 6.99 -10.89 -8.30
C LEU A 25 5.94 -11.96 -7.98
N GLU A 26 5.75 -12.26 -6.70
CA GLU A 26 4.88 -13.31 -6.18
C GLU A 26 3.48 -12.76 -5.93
N THR A 27 3.37 -11.51 -5.47
CA THR A 27 2.15 -10.71 -5.67
C THR A 27 1.87 -10.62 -7.17
N LYS A 28 2.84 -10.27 -8.02
CA LYS A 28 2.64 -10.35 -9.49
C LYS A 28 2.20 -11.73 -9.95
N ARG A 29 2.64 -12.86 -9.37
CA ARG A 29 2.13 -14.20 -9.73
C ARG A 29 0.69 -14.42 -9.25
N PHE A 30 0.33 -13.91 -8.07
CA PHE A 30 -1.05 -13.86 -7.56
C PHE A 30 -1.96 -12.99 -8.45
N PHE A 31 -1.47 -11.83 -8.87
CA PHE A 31 -2.18 -10.80 -9.63
C PHE A 31 -2.06 -10.99 -11.17
N HIS A 32 -1.12 -11.79 -11.70
CA HIS A 32 -0.97 -12.03 -13.15
C HIS A 32 -1.67 -13.29 -13.66
N ARG A 33 -1.94 -14.31 -12.82
CA ARG A 33 -2.60 -15.53 -13.32
C ARG A 33 -4.03 -15.22 -13.80
N ASP A 34 -4.66 -14.23 -13.19
CA ASP A 34 -5.89 -13.58 -13.66
C ASP A 34 -5.61 -12.13 -14.06
N ARG A 35 -5.02 -11.96 -15.26
CA ARG A 35 -4.97 -10.71 -16.05
C ARG A 35 -6.37 -10.18 -16.42
N VAL A 36 -7.36 -10.32 -15.56
CA VAL A 36 -8.74 -9.88 -15.78
C VAL A 36 -9.00 -8.56 -15.06
N TRP A 37 -8.29 -8.24 -13.98
CA TRP A 37 -8.59 -7.07 -13.16
C TRP A 37 -7.73 -5.83 -13.42
N LEU A 38 -6.55 -5.98 -14.03
CA LEU A 38 -5.60 -4.88 -14.33
C LEU A 38 -5.05 -5.04 -15.76
N THR A 39 -5.92 -4.87 -16.76
CA THR A 39 -5.48 -4.76 -18.16
C THR A 39 -5.71 -3.33 -18.60
N SER A 40 -4.68 -2.71 -19.18
CA SER A 40 -4.73 -1.34 -19.69
C SER A 40 -5.92 -1.07 -20.61
N GLN A 41 -6.42 -2.08 -21.35
CA GLN A 41 -7.62 -1.96 -22.18
C GLN A 41 -8.93 -1.82 -21.39
N ARG A 42 -9.07 -2.49 -20.23
CA ARG A 42 -10.24 -2.29 -19.34
C ARG A 42 -10.21 -0.92 -18.68
N ASP A 43 -9.01 -0.40 -18.40
CA ASP A 43 -8.83 0.91 -17.78
C ASP A 43 -9.08 2.06 -18.78
N ASP A 44 -8.65 1.93 -20.04
CA ASP A 44 -8.99 2.88 -21.11
C ASP A 44 -10.52 2.92 -21.33
N ASP A 45 -11.19 1.76 -21.42
CA ASP A 45 -12.65 1.68 -21.55
C ASP A 45 -13.39 2.27 -20.34
N ALA A 46 -12.89 2.03 -19.12
CA ALA A 46 -13.46 2.59 -17.90
C ALA A 46 -13.30 4.11 -17.84
N PHE A 47 -12.12 4.63 -18.21
CA PHE A 47 -11.88 6.06 -18.33
C PHE A 47 -12.81 6.70 -19.36
N ILE A 48 -12.90 6.12 -20.56
CA ILE A 48 -13.77 6.62 -21.64
C ILE A 48 -15.24 6.62 -21.21
N ARG A 49 -15.69 5.59 -20.48
CA ARG A 49 -17.06 5.55 -19.92
C ARG A 49 -17.29 6.66 -18.90
N ARG A 50 -16.33 6.92 -18.00
CA ARG A 50 -16.42 8.01 -17.00
C ARG A 50 -16.46 9.39 -17.65
N GLN A 51 -15.59 9.64 -18.64
CA GLN A 51 -15.58 10.89 -19.41
C GLN A 51 -16.92 11.14 -20.12
N LYS A 52 -17.47 10.11 -20.78
CA LYS A 52 -18.80 10.20 -21.39
C LYS A 52 -19.90 10.48 -20.36
N ALA A 53 -19.83 9.85 -19.19
CA ALA A 53 -20.79 10.10 -18.10
C ALA A 53 -20.67 11.53 -17.53
N ALA A 54 -19.46 12.09 -17.48
CA ALA A 54 -19.19 13.47 -17.07
C ALA A 54 -19.53 14.52 -18.16
N GLY A 55 -20.09 14.10 -19.30
CA GLY A 55 -20.46 15.01 -20.39
C GLY A 55 -19.28 15.50 -21.23
N ALA A 56 -18.08 14.96 -21.03
CA ALA A 56 -16.89 15.35 -21.76
C ALA A 56 -16.94 14.82 -23.20
N ASN A 57 -16.83 15.72 -24.18
CA ASN A 57 -16.75 15.36 -25.60
C ASN A 57 -15.29 15.17 -26.02
N THR A 58 -14.59 14.22 -25.37
CA THR A 58 -13.16 13.99 -25.63
C THR A 58 -12.97 12.97 -26.75
N LYS A 59 -12.08 13.28 -27.70
CA LYS A 59 -11.59 12.33 -28.71
C LYS A 59 -10.47 11.44 -28.17
N ILE A 60 -10.14 11.52 -26.88
CA ILE A 60 -8.99 10.85 -26.28
C ILE A 60 -9.32 9.36 -26.12
N GLN A 61 -8.53 8.50 -26.74
CA GLN A 61 -8.74 7.05 -26.80
C GLN A 61 -7.66 6.27 -26.04
N SER A 62 -6.62 6.93 -25.53
CA SER A 62 -5.54 6.26 -24.80
C SER A 62 -4.84 7.16 -23.78
N ALA A 63 -4.18 6.53 -22.80
CA ALA A 63 -3.31 7.22 -21.83
C ALA A 63 -2.21 8.07 -22.50
N ALA A 64 -1.67 7.64 -23.65
CA ALA A 64 -0.63 8.36 -24.36
C ALA A 64 -1.15 9.67 -24.97
N GLU A 65 -2.33 9.65 -25.58
CA GLU A 65 -2.98 10.87 -26.10
C GLU A 65 -3.31 11.85 -24.98
N TYR A 66 -3.75 11.34 -23.84
CA TYR A 66 -4.01 12.16 -22.65
C TYR A 66 -2.75 12.81 -22.11
N LEU A 67 -1.64 12.07 -22.02
CA LEU A 67 -0.36 12.60 -21.57
C LEU A 67 0.11 13.75 -22.48
N GLU A 68 -0.03 13.62 -23.80
CA GLU A 68 0.30 14.71 -24.73
C GLU A 68 -0.61 15.93 -24.58
N LEU A 69 -1.91 15.73 -24.27
CA LEU A 69 -2.81 16.82 -23.92
C LEU A 69 -2.35 17.55 -22.65
N GLN A 70 -2.04 16.81 -21.58
CA GLN A 70 -1.55 17.37 -20.31
C GLN A 70 -0.28 18.20 -20.54
N LYS A 71 0.71 17.64 -21.26
CA LYS A 71 1.94 18.36 -21.62
C LYS A 71 1.66 19.67 -22.35
N LYS A 72 0.73 19.66 -23.32
CA LYS A 72 0.37 20.85 -24.07
C LYS A 72 -0.25 21.93 -23.18
N VAL A 73 -1.28 21.56 -22.43
CA VAL A 73 -2.02 22.49 -21.55
C VAL A 73 -1.09 23.13 -20.52
N PHE A 74 -0.29 22.32 -19.82
CA PHE A 74 0.61 22.83 -18.78
C PHE A 74 1.81 23.59 -19.34
N ASN A 75 2.26 23.31 -20.57
CA ASN A 75 3.23 24.18 -21.25
C ASN A 75 2.65 25.57 -21.54
N GLU A 76 1.39 25.64 -22.00
CA GLU A 76 0.71 26.91 -22.32
C GLU A 76 0.43 27.74 -21.06
N MET A 77 0.16 27.09 -19.93
CA MET A 77 -0.09 27.76 -18.65
C MET A 77 1.18 28.17 -17.89
N SER A 78 2.36 27.70 -18.29
CA SER A 78 3.62 27.89 -17.54
C SER A 78 3.92 29.36 -17.21
N ASP A 79 3.63 30.29 -18.11
CA ASP A 79 3.88 31.72 -17.88
C ASP A 79 2.95 32.29 -16.81
N ALA A 80 1.70 31.81 -16.72
CA ALA A 80 0.76 32.20 -15.67
C ALA A 80 1.21 31.68 -14.29
N PHE A 81 1.70 30.43 -14.23
CA PHE A 81 2.25 29.86 -13.00
C PHE A 81 3.57 30.51 -12.57
N ALA A 82 4.43 30.90 -13.52
CA ALA A 82 5.69 31.57 -13.23
C ALA A 82 5.53 33.06 -12.87
N SER A 83 4.58 33.76 -13.52
CA SER A 83 4.24 35.15 -13.17
C SER A 83 3.44 35.26 -11.87
N GLY A 84 2.70 34.20 -11.52
CA GLY A 84 2.08 33.98 -10.21
C GLY A 84 3.02 33.44 -9.12
N ASN A 85 4.34 33.56 -9.28
CA ASN A 85 5.34 33.11 -8.28
C ASN A 85 5.25 33.83 -6.91
N THR A 86 4.30 34.74 -6.74
CA THR A 86 3.66 35.00 -5.44
C THR A 86 2.36 34.22 -5.41
N LEU A 87 2.36 33.08 -4.72
CA LEU A 87 1.12 32.51 -4.14
C LEU A 87 0.30 33.69 -3.61
N SER A 88 -1.01 33.70 -3.86
CA SER A 88 -1.85 34.73 -3.25
C SER A 88 -1.60 34.74 -1.74
N ASP A 89 -1.59 35.92 -1.13
CA ASP A 89 -1.32 36.06 0.32
C ASP A 89 -2.25 35.15 1.16
N ASP A 90 -3.45 34.87 0.64
CA ASP A 90 -4.44 33.98 1.25
C ASP A 90 -4.04 32.49 1.26
N LEU A 91 -3.24 32.03 0.28
CA LEU A 91 -2.80 30.64 0.18
C LEU A 91 -1.51 30.37 0.96
N LEU A 92 -0.72 31.40 1.24
CA LEU A 92 0.57 31.26 1.92
C LEU A 92 0.43 30.50 3.27
N PRO A 93 -0.50 30.84 4.17
CA PRO A 93 -0.69 30.11 5.43
C PRO A 93 -1.07 28.63 5.23
N VAL A 94 -1.80 28.32 4.16
CA VAL A 94 -2.22 26.94 3.85
C VAL A 94 -1.01 26.10 3.42
N TYR A 95 -0.12 26.64 2.59
CA TYR A 95 1.11 25.97 2.18
C TYR A 95 2.11 25.81 3.35
N GLU A 96 2.20 26.82 4.21
CA GLU A 96 2.99 26.73 5.44
C GLU A 96 2.48 25.63 6.37
N TYR A 97 1.16 25.55 6.56
CA TYR A 97 0.53 24.49 7.35
C TYR A 97 0.72 23.10 6.71
N LEU A 98 0.52 22.99 5.40
CA LEU A 98 0.68 21.76 4.65
C LEU A 98 2.09 21.18 4.84
N THR A 99 3.11 22.00 4.60
CA THR A 99 4.50 21.55 4.70
C THR A 99 4.94 21.31 6.15
N ASP A 100 4.35 22.00 7.12
CA ASP A 100 4.43 21.66 8.54
C ASP A 100 3.90 20.25 8.83
N GLN A 101 2.71 19.91 8.30
CA GLN A 101 2.13 18.57 8.48
C GLN A 101 3.03 17.49 7.89
N ILE A 102 3.54 17.71 6.67
CA ILE A 102 4.48 16.80 6.00
C ILE A 102 5.73 16.61 6.86
N ALA A 103 6.40 17.69 7.26
CA ALA A 103 7.66 17.63 7.98
C ALA A 103 7.55 16.95 9.35
N ARG A 104 6.45 17.17 10.07
CA ARG A 104 6.20 16.54 11.39
C ARG A 104 6.07 15.01 11.32
N ARG A 105 5.82 14.42 10.15
CA ARG A 105 5.78 12.96 9.99
C ARG A 105 7.16 12.32 9.82
N PHE A 106 8.21 13.11 9.57
CA PHE A 106 9.56 12.59 9.38
C PHE A 106 10.37 12.68 10.67
N ASN A 107 10.79 11.53 11.19
CA ASN A 107 11.70 11.46 12.33
C ASN A 107 13.16 11.58 11.85
N THR A 108 13.68 12.80 11.81
CA THR A 108 15.12 13.24 11.85
C THR A 108 16.18 12.52 11.00
N THR A 109 15.82 11.64 10.07
CA THR A 109 16.79 11.07 9.11
C THR A 109 17.28 12.17 8.19
N THR A 110 18.60 12.41 8.16
CA THR A 110 19.21 13.47 7.37
C THR A 110 20.12 12.86 6.30
N PRO A 111 19.99 13.26 5.02
CA PRO A 111 18.90 14.04 4.42
C PRO A 111 17.58 13.26 4.29
N VAL A 112 16.43 13.93 4.42
CA VAL A 112 15.12 13.38 4.03
C VAL A 112 15.01 13.47 2.51
N ARG A 113 14.61 12.38 1.84
CA ARG A 113 14.44 12.37 0.38
C ARG A 113 12.97 12.42 -0.02
N ILE A 114 12.57 13.46 -0.74
CA ILE A 114 11.18 13.69 -1.17
C ILE A 114 11.08 13.73 -2.69
N LEU A 115 10.04 13.10 -3.25
CA LEU A 115 9.62 13.26 -4.64
C LEU A 115 8.38 14.18 -4.69
N ASP A 116 8.47 15.29 -5.39
CA ASP A 116 7.36 16.18 -5.71
C ASP A 116 6.84 15.86 -7.13
N VAL A 117 5.64 15.29 -7.21
CA VAL A 117 5.05 14.76 -8.44
C VAL A 117 4.23 15.83 -9.13
N ALA A 118 4.44 16.02 -10.43
CA ALA A 118 3.87 17.14 -11.20
C ALA A 118 4.19 18.47 -10.51
N CYS A 119 5.50 18.71 -10.28
CA CYS A 119 5.97 19.82 -9.45
C CYS A 119 5.68 21.21 -10.04
N GLY A 120 5.19 21.30 -11.28
CA GLY A 120 4.93 22.54 -11.98
C GLY A 120 6.20 23.39 -12.06
N THR A 121 6.09 24.68 -11.72
CA THR A 121 7.23 25.61 -11.65
C THR A 121 8.00 25.54 -10.32
N GLY A 122 7.73 24.54 -9.46
CA GLY A 122 8.44 24.34 -8.20
C GLY A 122 7.91 25.16 -7.03
N ALA A 123 6.64 25.57 -7.04
CA ALA A 123 6.03 26.41 -6.01
C ALA A 123 6.17 25.83 -4.58
N LEU A 124 6.21 24.51 -4.43
CA LEU A 124 6.34 23.82 -3.15
C LEU A 124 7.78 23.76 -2.61
N PHE A 125 8.78 23.95 -3.49
CA PHE A 125 10.21 23.80 -3.15
C PHE A 125 10.67 24.65 -1.95
N PRO A 126 10.42 25.97 -1.88
CA PRO A 126 10.84 26.78 -0.74
C PRO A 126 10.14 26.36 0.56
N PHE A 127 8.86 25.96 0.48
CA PHE A 127 8.09 25.52 1.64
C PHE A 127 8.62 24.20 2.21
N LEU A 128 9.02 23.25 1.37
CA LEU A 128 9.68 22.05 1.88
C LEU A 128 11.09 22.35 2.39
N ALA A 129 11.89 23.11 1.63
CA ALA A 129 13.28 23.39 1.97
C ALA A 129 13.46 24.06 3.34
N CYS A 130 12.53 24.93 3.75
CA CYS A 130 12.57 25.58 5.06
C CYS A 130 12.11 24.72 6.24
N ARG A 131 11.56 23.52 6.00
CA ARG A 131 11.05 22.62 7.06
C ARG A 131 11.99 21.50 7.43
N PHE A 132 13.04 21.28 6.64
CA PHE A 132 14.00 20.21 6.87
C PHE A 132 15.42 20.77 7.04
N ASP A 133 16.15 20.25 8.03
CA ASP A 133 17.56 20.60 8.23
C ASP A 133 18.44 20.21 7.03
N SER A 134 18.09 19.12 6.35
CA SER A 134 18.72 18.68 5.11
C SER A 134 17.72 17.90 4.27
N LEU A 135 17.57 18.32 3.02
CA LEU A 135 16.54 17.84 2.10
C LEU A 135 17.18 17.43 0.76
N ASP A 136 16.81 16.26 0.26
CA ASP A 136 17.08 15.82 -1.11
C ASP A 136 15.74 15.75 -1.85
N LEU A 137 15.42 16.81 -2.59
CA LEU A 137 14.16 16.98 -3.28
C LEU A 137 14.31 16.64 -4.75
N VAL A 138 13.43 15.78 -5.26
CA VAL A 138 13.30 15.54 -6.69
C VAL A 138 11.95 16.04 -7.15
N GLY A 139 11.93 16.97 -8.10
CA GLY A 139 10.71 17.38 -8.81
C GLY A 139 10.59 16.63 -10.13
N VAL A 140 9.41 16.08 -10.43
CA VAL A 140 9.12 15.52 -11.76
C VAL A 140 7.93 16.22 -12.36
N ASP A 141 8.01 16.57 -13.64
CA ASP A 141 6.89 17.13 -14.39
C ASP A 141 6.97 16.69 -15.86
N VAL A 142 5.83 16.57 -16.52
CA VAL A 142 5.75 16.13 -17.93
C VAL A 142 5.96 17.28 -18.90
N SER A 143 5.79 18.53 -18.45
CA SER A 143 5.86 19.75 -19.26
C SER A 143 7.27 20.34 -19.28
N PRO A 144 7.95 20.39 -20.45
CA PRO A 144 9.28 21.00 -20.58
C PRO A 144 9.39 22.43 -20.03
N LYS A 145 8.37 23.28 -20.24
CA LYS A 145 8.39 24.66 -19.71
C LYS A 145 8.24 24.71 -18.20
N MET A 146 7.42 23.84 -17.61
CA MET A 146 7.28 23.73 -16.16
C MET A 146 8.60 23.31 -15.53
N VAL A 147 9.23 22.26 -16.09
CA VAL A 147 10.56 21.77 -15.69
C VAL A 147 11.60 22.89 -15.76
N GLN A 148 11.63 23.64 -16.86
CA GLN A 148 12.56 24.76 -17.02
C GLN A 148 12.35 25.83 -15.93
N GLY A 149 11.10 26.21 -15.65
CA GLY A 149 10.76 27.15 -14.58
C GLY A 149 11.17 26.65 -13.20
N ALA A 150 10.86 25.39 -12.90
CA ALA A 150 11.24 24.73 -11.65
C ALA A 150 12.76 24.62 -11.48
N GLN A 151 13.53 24.32 -12.53
CA GLN A 151 14.99 24.30 -12.48
C GLN A 151 15.58 25.68 -12.16
N GLN A 152 15.03 26.75 -12.75
CA GLN A 152 15.44 28.12 -12.43
C GLN A 152 15.11 28.48 -10.99
N PHE A 153 13.92 28.14 -10.51
CA PHE A 153 13.52 28.46 -9.15
C PHE A 153 14.30 27.65 -8.11
N ALA A 154 14.57 26.37 -8.39
CA ALA A 154 15.38 25.49 -7.56
C ALA A 154 16.78 26.07 -7.28
N GLN A 155 17.41 26.72 -8.25
CA GLN A 155 18.72 27.37 -8.03
C GLN A 155 18.67 28.45 -6.95
N LYS A 156 17.59 29.25 -6.93
CA LYS A 156 17.36 30.27 -5.90
C LYS A 156 17.10 29.61 -4.54
N VAL A 157 16.24 28.60 -4.49
CA VAL A 157 15.94 27.89 -3.23
C VAL A 157 17.20 27.25 -2.65
N MET A 158 18.06 26.62 -3.45
CA MET A 158 19.32 26.03 -2.96
C MET A 158 20.34 27.07 -2.47
N GLN A 159 20.26 28.32 -2.92
CA GLN A 159 21.07 29.42 -2.37
C GLN A 159 20.57 29.83 -0.97
N ASP A 160 19.25 29.91 -0.79
CA ASP A 160 18.62 30.26 0.48
C ASP A 160 18.71 29.11 1.52
N TYR A 161 18.75 27.85 1.05
CA TYR A 161 18.84 26.64 1.88
C TYR A 161 20.01 25.74 1.46
N PRO A 162 21.25 26.03 1.90
CA PRO A 162 22.47 25.35 1.40
C PRO A 162 22.58 23.84 1.69
N LYS A 163 21.77 23.31 2.61
CA LYS A 163 21.69 21.87 2.94
C LYS A 163 20.60 21.13 2.15
N THR A 164 19.92 21.85 1.26
CA THR A 164 18.90 21.32 0.36
C THR A 164 19.53 21.10 -1.01
N GLN A 165 19.29 19.93 -1.59
CA GLN A 165 19.57 19.62 -2.98
C GLN A 165 18.26 19.43 -3.71
N ILE A 166 18.13 20.05 -4.89
CA ILE A 166 16.92 19.95 -5.71
C ILE A 166 17.32 19.52 -7.12
N ASN A 167 16.79 18.39 -7.56
CA ASN A 167 16.92 17.91 -8.94
C ASN A 167 15.55 17.87 -9.60
N VAL A 168 15.40 18.51 -10.77
CA VAL A 168 14.13 18.56 -11.49
C VAL A 168 14.27 17.83 -12.82
N VAL A 169 13.38 16.88 -13.08
CA VAL A 169 13.43 15.95 -14.22
C VAL A 169 12.14 16.05 -15.03
N GLU A 170 12.28 16.12 -16.36
CA GLU A 170 11.15 15.94 -17.26
C GLU A 170 10.78 14.45 -17.35
N ALA A 171 9.69 14.07 -16.69
CA ALA A 171 9.23 12.68 -16.65
C ALA A 171 7.75 12.58 -16.24
N ASP A 172 7.07 11.55 -16.76
CA ASP A 172 5.87 11.00 -16.14
C ASP A 172 6.28 10.11 -14.96
N ILE A 173 5.60 10.22 -13.81
CA ILE A 173 5.86 9.37 -12.64
C ILE A 173 5.81 7.88 -12.99
N LEU A 174 4.91 7.46 -13.89
CA LEU A 174 4.78 6.07 -14.30
C LEU A 174 6.05 5.53 -14.97
N MET A 175 6.82 6.42 -15.60
CA MET A 175 8.08 6.11 -16.30
C MET A 175 9.33 6.55 -15.53
N TYR A 176 9.18 7.33 -14.47
CA TYR A 176 10.30 7.88 -13.71
C TYR A 176 11.02 6.78 -12.91
N GLU A 177 12.31 6.60 -13.16
CA GLU A 177 13.16 5.68 -12.40
C GLU A 177 14.09 6.43 -11.45
N SER A 178 14.27 5.89 -10.24
CA SER A 178 15.20 6.43 -9.25
C SER A 178 16.09 5.30 -8.72
N PRO A 179 17.41 5.53 -8.58
CA PRO A 179 18.33 4.53 -8.03
C PRO A 179 18.02 4.19 -6.57
N ASP A 180 17.51 5.18 -5.83
CA ASP A 180 17.15 5.09 -4.42
C ASP A 180 15.66 5.42 -4.22
N ARG A 181 15.10 4.85 -3.15
CA ARG A 181 13.70 5.04 -2.76
C ARG A 181 13.51 6.30 -1.91
N PHE A 182 12.30 6.83 -1.92
CA PHE A 182 11.94 8.07 -1.25
C PHE A 182 11.42 7.85 0.17
N ASP A 183 11.75 8.77 1.08
CA ASP A 183 11.11 8.87 2.39
C ASP A 183 9.68 9.42 2.24
N GLY A 184 9.51 10.42 1.35
CA GLY A 184 8.23 11.04 1.07
C GLY A 184 7.93 11.15 -0.43
N ILE A 185 6.67 11.01 -0.81
CA ILE A 185 6.16 11.41 -2.12
C ILE A 185 5.02 12.40 -1.87
N VAL A 186 5.04 13.54 -2.54
CA VAL A 186 3.99 14.57 -2.47
C VAL A 186 3.35 14.70 -3.84
N MET A 187 2.02 14.59 -3.88
CA MET A 187 1.17 14.83 -5.03
C MET A 187 0.30 16.05 -4.73
N ASN A 188 0.90 17.24 -4.84
CA ASN A 188 0.22 18.48 -4.52
C ASN A 188 -0.52 19.03 -5.74
N ALA A 189 -1.83 19.18 -5.60
CA ALA A 189 -2.73 19.75 -6.60
C ALA A 189 -2.69 19.08 -7.98
N CYS A 190 -2.35 17.78 -8.03
CA CYS A 190 -2.20 17.05 -9.29
C CYS A 190 -2.97 15.70 -9.34
N PHE A 191 -3.50 15.21 -8.22
CA PHE A 191 -4.06 13.85 -8.17
C PHE A 191 -5.29 13.66 -9.07
N GLY A 192 -6.10 14.70 -9.21
CA GLY A 192 -7.25 14.73 -10.10
C GLY A 192 -6.88 14.71 -11.60
N ASN A 193 -5.62 15.01 -11.94
CA ASN A 193 -5.11 15.12 -13.31
C ASN A 193 -4.52 13.82 -13.87
N PHE A 194 -4.44 12.75 -13.07
CA PHE A 194 -3.88 11.49 -13.58
C PHE A 194 -4.89 10.75 -14.45
N TRP A 195 -4.43 10.12 -15.54
CA TRP A 195 -5.29 9.25 -16.35
C TRP A 195 -5.85 8.09 -15.50
N ASN A 196 -4.97 7.35 -14.85
CA ASN A 196 -5.29 6.26 -13.94
C ASN A 196 -4.62 6.50 -12.57
N SER A 197 -5.41 6.97 -11.61
CA SER A 197 -4.93 7.21 -10.26
C SER A 197 -4.45 5.94 -9.54
N LEU A 198 -4.98 4.75 -9.88
CA LEU A 198 -4.53 3.49 -9.27
C LEU A 198 -3.11 3.12 -9.69
N ASP A 199 -2.78 3.26 -10.98
CA ASP A 199 -1.42 3.00 -11.49
C ASP A 199 -0.40 3.95 -10.83
N VAL A 200 -0.80 5.20 -10.62
CA VAL A 200 0.03 6.20 -9.94
C VAL A 200 0.22 5.87 -8.46
N LEU A 201 -0.81 5.40 -7.76
CA LEU A 201 -0.69 4.91 -6.39
C LEU A 201 0.22 3.68 -6.30
N GLU A 202 0.08 2.72 -7.22
CA GLU A 202 0.97 1.55 -7.27
C GLU A 202 2.42 2.00 -7.51
N ARG A 203 2.64 2.92 -8.45
CA ARG A 203 3.96 3.45 -8.75
C ARG A 203 4.56 4.19 -7.57
N ALA A 204 3.79 5.04 -6.89
CA ALA A 204 4.22 5.72 -5.68
C ALA A 204 4.64 4.72 -4.59
N ALA A 205 3.83 3.68 -4.36
CA ALA A 205 4.19 2.62 -3.43
C ALA A 205 5.53 1.96 -3.81
N GLN A 206 5.79 1.71 -5.10
CA GLN A 206 7.05 1.13 -5.56
C GLN A 206 8.26 2.05 -5.35
N LEU A 207 8.08 3.37 -5.42
CA LEU A 207 9.14 4.37 -5.24
C LEU A 207 9.41 4.71 -3.76
N LEU A 208 8.45 4.48 -2.87
CA LEU A 208 8.61 4.68 -1.43
C LEU A 208 9.53 3.63 -0.78
N LYS A 209 10.23 4.03 0.27
CA LYS A 209 10.98 3.12 1.14
C LYS A 209 10.02 2.14 1.82
N PRO A 210 10.25 0.81 1.74
CA PRO A 210 9.49 -0.13 2.54
C PRO A 210 9.80 0.05 4.02
N PRO A 211 8.88 -0.30 4.92
CA PRO A 211 9.15 -0.31 6.34
C PRO A 211 10.21 -1.36 6.68
N THR A 212 10.96 -1.10 7.75
CA THR A 212 11.91 -2.04 8.36
C THR A 212 11.48 -2.32 9.79
N PRO A 213 12.07 -3.32 10.48
CA PRO A 213 11.76 -3.52 11.89
C PRO A 213 12.11 -2.31 12.79
N GLN A 214 12.94 -1.39 12.32
CA GLN A 214 13.40 -0.21 13.06
C GLN A 214 12.77 1.11 12.59
N THR A 215 12.24 1.16 11.36
CA THR A 215 11.73 2.39 10.74
C THR A 215 10.39 2.16 10.06
N PRO A 216 9.42 3.09 10.18
CA PRO A 216 8.18 3.03 9.42
C PRO A 216 8.46 3.12 7.91
N GLY A 217 7.42 2.90 7.12
CA GLY A 217 7.51 3.04 5.67
C GLY A 217 7.60 4.50 5.25
N GLY A 218 7.97 4.71 3.99
CA GLY A 218 7.86 6.03 3.37
C GLY A 218 6.39 6.46 3.27
N LEU A 219 6.18 7.77 3.20
CA LEU A 219 4.86 8.40 3.24
C LEU A 219 4.47 8.98 1.88
N LEU A 220 3.21 8.79 1.50
CA LEU A 220 2.57 9.44 0.35
C LEU A 220 1.58 10.49 0.86
N PHE A 221 1.70 11.71 0.34
CA PHE A 221 0.79 12.81 0.62
C PHE A 221 0.03 13.16 -0.66
N ILE A 222 -1.29 13.02 -0.64
CA ILE A 222 -2.19 13.51 -1.69
C ILE A 222 -2.82 14.80 -1.18
N THR A 223 -2.47 15.94 -1.77
CA THR A 223 -2.78 17.24 -1.16
C THR A 223 -3.42 18.19 -2.15
N HIS A 224 -4.34 19.04 -1.67
CA HIS A 224 -4.87 20.13 -2.46
C HIS A 224 -5.20 21.33 -1.54
N PRO A 225 -4.55 22.50 -1.73
CA PRO A 225 -4.71 23.63 -0.80
C PRO A 225 -6.11 24.23 -0.82
N LEU A 226 -6.86 24.08 -1.93
CA LEU A 226 -8.25 24.55 -2.06
C LEU A 226 -9.30 23.46 -1.76
N GLY A 227 -8.86 22.28 -1.30
CA GLY A 227 -9.75 21.18 -0.91
C GLY A 227 -10.43 20.43 -2.05
N ALA A 228 -11.24 19.44 -1.68
CA ALA A 228 -11.88 18.51 -2.63
C ALA A 228 -13.04 19.14 -3.42
N GLU A 229 -13.77 20.10 -2.86
CA GLU A 229 -14.88 20.77 -3.54
C GLU A 229 -14.41 21.57 -4.75
N PHE A 230 -13.26 22.26 -4.62
CA PHE A 230 -12.63 22.97 -5.72
C PHE A 230 -12.24 22.00 -6.86
N VAL A 231 -11.65 20.85 -6.53
CA VAL A 231 -11.32 19.83 -7.55
C VAL A 231 -12.58 19.25 -8.20
N ALA A 232 -13.67 19.08 -7.44
CA ALA A 232 -14.95 18.64 -8.01
C ALA A 232 -15.54 19.68 -8.99
N GLN A 233 -15.35 20.97 -8.73
CA GLN A 233 -15.71 22.04 -9.67
C GLN A 233 -14.83 21.98 -10.93
N LEU A 234 -13.51 21.87 -10.78
CA LEU A 234 -12.60 21.72 -11.93
C LEU A 234 -12.93 20.49 -12.78
N HIS A 235 -13.32 19.38 -12.15
CA HIS A 235 -13.76 18.18 -12.85
C HIS A 235 -15.02 18.43 -13.69
N GLN A 236 -15.96 19.26 -13.21
CA GLN A 236 -17.16 19.62 -13.98
C GLN A 236 -16.85 20.61 -15.12
N GLU A 237 -15.94 21.56 -14.88
CA GLU A 237 -15.61 22.62 -15.85
C GLU A 237 -14.63 22.16 -16.93
N THR A 238 -13.67 21.29 -16.58
CA THR A 238 -12.55 20.85 -17.44
C THR A 238 -12.25 19.35 -17.30
N PRO A 239 -13.26 18.45 -17.46
CA PRO A 239 -13.11 17.01 -17.24
C PRO A 239 -12.03 16.34 -18.10
N GLU A 240 -11.67 16.95 -19.24
CA GLU A 240 -10.60 16.50 -20.12
C GLU A 240 -9.19 16.69 -19.54
N THR A 241 -9.00 17.58 -18.56
CA THR A 241 -7.71 17.78 -17.89
C THR A 241 -7.74 17.38 -16.41
N VAL A 242 -8.91 17.41 -15.77
CA VAL A 242 -9.16 16.94 -14.40
C VAL A 242 -10.23 15.83 -14.42
N PRO A 243 -9.87 14.61 -14.83
CA PRO A 243 -10.80 13.48 -14.96
C PRO A 243 -11.35 12.93 -13.63
N HIS A 244 -10.75 13.25 -12.48
CA HIS A 244 -11.14 12.68 -11.20
C HIS A 244 -11.36 13.74 -10.12
N CYS A 245 -12.37 13.53 -9.28
CA CYS A 245 -12.47 14.18 -7.98
C CYS A 245 -11.43 13.62 -7.01
N LEU A 246 -11.15 14.35 -5.92
CA LEU A 246 -10.34 13.80 -4.83
C LEU A 246 -11.15 12.78 -4.01
N PRO A 247 -10.59 11.60 -3.72
CA PRO A 247 -11.31 10.54 -3.03
C PRO A 247 -11.58 10.88 -1.57
N ASP A 248 -12.70 10.42 -1.03
CA ASP A 248 -12.92 10.40 0.42
C ASP A 248 -12.16 9.25 1.12
N GLN A 249 -12.40 9.08 2.43
CA GLN A 249 -11.72 8.09 3.23
C GLN A 249 -12.01 6.66 2.75
N GLU A 250 -13.26 6.33 2.48
CA GLU A 250 -13.65 4.98 2.07
C GLU A 250 -13.15 4.69 0.65
N GLN A 251 -13.22 5.69 -0.24
CA GLN A 251 -12.66 5.61 -1.57
C GLN A 251 -11.14 5.41 -1.55
N LEU A 252 -10.39 6.10 -0.66
CA LEU A 252 -8.94 5.87 -0.50
C LEU A 252 -8.62 4.47 0.03
N ILE A 253 -9.33 4.02 1.07
CA ILE A 253 -9.17 2.66 1.62
C ILE A 253 -9.45 1.63 0.53
N HIS A 254 -10.53 1.81 -0.23
CA HIS A 254 -10.85 1.00 -1.38
C HIS A 254 -9.69 1.03 -2.38
N MET A 255 -9.35 2.18 -2.97
CA MET A 255 -8.28 2.30 -3.99
C MET A 255 -6.94 1.67 -3.58
N THR A 256 -6.62 1.65 -2.29
CA THR A 256 -5.32 1.19 -1.79
C THR A 256 -5.31 -0.21 -1.20
N ARG A 257 -6.47 -0.88 -1.04
CA ARG A 257 -6.58 -2.18 -0.35
C ARG A 257 -5.65 -3.27 -0.90
N PHE A 258 -5.46 -3.34 -2.22
CA PHE A 258 -4.57 -4.31 -2.87
C PHE A 258 -3.15 -3.79 -3.07
N LEU A 259 -2.90 -2.55 -2.67
CA LEU A 259 -1.61 -1.93 -2.69
C LEU A 259 -1.00 -2.04 -1.29
N PRO A 260 0.33 -2.10 -1.19
CA PRO A 260 1.04 -2.02 0.09
C PRO A 260 1.08 -0.58 0.62
N LEU A 261 -0.09 0.07 0.67
CA LEU A 261 -0.33 1.42 1.15
C LEU A 261 -1.48 1.38 2.16
N GLN A 262 -1.28 2.01 3.31
CA GLN A 262 -2.30 2.13 4.35
C GLN A 262 -2.63 3.60 4.56
N LEU A 263 -3.92 3.94 4.51
CA LEU A 263 -4.37 5.27 4.90
C LEU A 263 -4.16 5.46 6.41
N ILE A 264 -3.44 6.53 6.78
CA ILE A 264 -3.16 6.92 8.16
C ILE A 264 -4.20 7.94 8.64
N ASP A 265 -4.43 8.97 7.83
CA ASP A 265 -5.40 10.02 8.10
C ASP A 265 -5.82 10.75 6.82
N LEU A 266 -6.99 11.40 6.88
CA LEU A 266 -7.50 12.28 5.85
C LEU A 266 -8.06 13.55 6.48
N GLN A 267 -7.44 14.69 6.18
CA GLN A 267 -7.90 16.01 6.60
C GLN A 267 -8.58 16.73 5.42
N LYS A 268 -9.79 17.27 5.64
CA LYS A 268 -10.59 17.97 4.60
C LYS A 268 -10.83 19.47 4.88
N SER A 269 -10.32 19.98 5.99
CA SER A 269 -10.37 21.39 6.32
C SER A 269 -9.26 21.73 7.33
N VAL A 270 -8.88 22.99 7.37
CA VAL A 270 -7.91 23.52 8.34
C VAL A 270 -8.48 24.78 8.97
N SER A 271 -8.27 24.98 10.27
CA SER A 271 -8.57 26.27 10.89
C SER A 271 -7.30 27.08 11.01
N LEU A 272 -7.16 28.09 10.13
CA LEU A 272 -6.08 29.07 10.17
C LEU A 272 -6.71 30.38 10.65
N THR A 273 -6.05 31.06 11.60
CA THR A 273 -6.52 32.34 12.17
C THR A 273 -7.95 32.32 12.77
N GLY A 274 -8.50 31.15 13.10
CA GLY A 274 -9.83 31.00 13.72
C GLY A 274 -10.98 30.77 12.74
N GLU A 275 -10.72 30.75 11.43
CA GLU A 275 -11.71 30.45 10.38
C GLU A 275 -11.37 29.11 9.72
N ALA A 276 -12.39 28.33 9.38
CA ALA A 276 -12.21 27.07 8.66
C ALA A 276 -12.00 27.36 7.17
N GLN A 277 -10.88 26.89 6.62
CA GLN A 277 -10.56 26.97 5.21
C GLN A 277 -10.63 25.58 4.55
N PRO A 278 -11.04 25.52 3.27
CA PRO A 278 -10.95 24.30 2.48
C PRO A 278 -9.52 23.77 2.46
N PHE A 279 -9.37 22.46 2.59
CA PHE A 279 -8.06 21.81 2.53
C PHE A 279 -8.27 20.35 2.16
N TYR A 280 -7.26 19.69 1.61
CA TYR A 280 -7.26 18.25 1.45
C TYR A 280 -5.85 17.73 1.69
N CYS A 281 -5.70 16.79 2.60
CA CYS A 281 -4.46 16.06 2.83
C CYS A 281 -4.79 14.62 3.23
N GLY A 282 -4.64 13.70 2.28
CA GLY A 282 -4.64 12.26 2.55
C GLY A 282 -3.20 11.81 2.78
N THR A 283 -2.92 11.25 3.96
CA THR A 283 -1.61 10.71 4.30
C THR A 283 -1.66 9.19 4.28
N LEU A 284 -0.84 8.58 3.44
CA LEU A 284 -0.70 7.12 3.35
C LEU A 284 0.71 6.70 3.70
N GLU A 285 0.86 5.54 4.33
CA GLU A 285 2.15 4.93 4.64
C GLU A 285 2.37 3.67 3.81
N ARG A 286 3.61 3.49 3.33
CA ARG A 286 4.05 2.23 2.74
C ARG A 286 4.10 1.15 3.80
N VAL A 287 3.30 0.09 3.63
CA VAL A 287 3.26 -1.04 4.58
C VAL A 287 3.81 -2.33 3.94
N ARG A 288 3.89 -3.41 4.73
CA ARG A 288 4.31 -4.75 4.24
C ARG A 288 3.16 -5.58 3.72
N HIS A 289 1.93 -5.21 4.08
CA HIS A 289 0.75 -6.00 3.85
C HIS A 289 -0.16 -5.41 2.77
N CYS A 290 -0.98 -6.24 2.16
CA CYS A 290 -2.09 -5.84 1.29
C CYS A 290 -3.18 -6.91 1.31
N CYS A 291 -4.39 -6.56 0.90
CA CYS A 291 -5.50 -7.50 0.75
C CYS A 291 -5.17 -8.57 -0.30
N LEU A 292 -5.73 -9.75 -0.08
CA LEU A 292 -5.79 -10.79 -1.09
C LEU A 292 -6.88 -10.46 -2.11
N PRO A 293 -6.70 -10.75 -3.41
CA PRO A 293 -7.78 -10.65 -4.40
C PRO A 293 -8.97 -11.53 -4.06
N GLN A 294 -8.71 -12.67 -3.43
CA GLN A 294 -9.72 -13.60 -2.97
C GLN A 294 -9.57 -13.85 -1.48
N LEU A 295 -10.65 -13.67 -0.75
CA LEU A 295 -10.80 -14.05 0.63
C LEU A 295 -10.80 -15.58 0.71
N MET A 296 -9.89 -16.16 1.49
CA MET A 296 -9.76 -17.61 1.59
C MET A 296 -10.33 -18.11 2.91
N ARG A 297 -11.32 -18.99 2.86
CA ARG A 297 -11.96 -19.61 4.02
C ARG A 297 -11.60 -21.09 4.08
N PHE A 298 -11.22 -21.56 5.25
CA PHE A 298 -10.92 -22.95 5.55
C PHE A 298 -11.61 -23.37 6.84
N ARG A 299 -12.38 -24.45 6.80
CA ARG A 299 -13.00 -25.07 7.98
C ARG A 299 -12.55 -26.51 8.08
N GLY A 300 -12.03 -26.93 9.21
CA GLY A 300 -11.63 -28.32 9.42
C GLY A 300 -11.02 -28.58 10.79
N PRO A 301 -10.76 -29.86 11.11
CA PRO A 301 -10.17 -30.25 12.39
C PRO A 301 -8.73 -29.75 12.53
N VAL A 302 -8.37 -29.34 13.73
CA VAL A 302 -7.02 -28.95 14.10
C VAL A 302 -6.17 -30.19 14.35
N ALA A 303 -5.15 -30.39 13.54
CA ALA A 303 -4.16 -31.47 13.70
C ALA A 303 -3.03 -31.09 14.65
N SER A 304 -2.41 -32.09 15.28
CA SER A 304 -1.15 -31.89 16.00
C SER A 304 -0.02 -31.61 15.01
N GLY A 305 0.67 -30.48 15.18
CA GLY A 305 1.87 -30.16 14.40
C GLY A 305 3.09 -31.00 14.81
N TYR A 306 4.25 -30.72 14.21
CA TYR A 306 5.51 -31.43 14.48
C TYR A 306 6.17 -31.07 15.84
N GLY A 307 5.52 -30.26 16.67
CA GLY A 307 6.01 -29.90 18.01
C GLY A 307 7.27 -29.04 18.06
N ARG A 308 7.69 -28.44 16.93
CA ARG A 308 9.03 -27.81 16.81
C ARG A 308 9.11 -26.35 17.27
N GLY A 309 7.99 -25.61 17.39
CA GLY A 309 8.03 -24.15 17.59
C GLY A 309 7.01 -23.53 18.56
N GLY A 310 5.74 -23.97 18.54
CA GLY A 310 4.63 -23.25 19.20
C GLY A 310 4.83 -22.96 20.70
N LYS A 311 5.21 -23.98 21.49
CA LYS A 311 5.46 -23.82 22.94
C LYS A 311 6.67 -22.92 23.29
N LYS A 312 7.64 -22.77 22.38
CA LYS A 312 8.84 -21.91 22.59
C LYS A 312 8.62 -20.47 22.16
N LEU A 313 7.72 -20.25 21.19
CA LEU A 313 7.36 -18.93 20.67
C LEU A 313 6.21 -18.27 21.45
N GLY A 314 5.47 -19.04 22.24
CA GLY A 314 4.37 -18.54 23.08
C GLY A 314 3.02 -18.40 22.37
N PHE A 315 2.90 -18.89 21.12
CA PHE A 315 1.66 -18.83 20.35
C PHE A 315 1.00 -20.22 20.23
N PRO A 316 -0.28 -20.38 20.61
CA PRO A 316 -1.05 -21.56 20.26
C PRO A 316 -1.08 -21.71 18.74
N THR A 317 -0.80 -22.92 18.27
CA THR A 317 -0.58 -23.20 16.85
C THR A 317 -1.55 -24.26 16.38
N ALA A 318 -2.33 -23.92 15.35
CA ALA A 318 -3.28 -24.79 14.70
C ALA A 318 -2.72 -25.25 13.36
N ASN A 319 -2.68 -26.56 13.11
CA ASN A 319 -2.32 -27.09 11.80
C ASN A 319 -3.58 -27.62 11.13
N LEU A 320 -3.85 -27.21 9.89
CA LEU A 320 -4.88 -27.83 9.07
C LEU A 320 -4.24 -28.94 8.24
N GLU A 321 -4.87 -30.13 8.24
CA GLU A 321 -4.34 -31.31 7.58
C GLU A 321 -4.33 -31.13 6.05
N PRO A 322 -3.16 -31.25 5.38
CA PRO A 322 -3.04 -31.02 3.94
C PRO A 322 -3.97 -31.87 3.08
N ALA A 323 -4.23 -33.12 3.50
CA ALA A 323 -5.09 -34.04 2.78
C ALA A 323 -6.52 -33.49 2.60
N LEU A 324 -7.01 -32.69 3.55
CA LEU A 324 -8.35 -32.10 3.56
C LEU A 324 -8.47 -30.87 2.64
N PHE A 325 -7.35 -30.21 2.34
CA PHE A 325 -7.33 -28.94 1.59
C PHE A 325 -6.46 -28.98 0.33
N ARG A 326 -6.00 -30.15 -0.11
CA ARG A 326 -5.03 -30.32 -1.22
C ARG A 326 -5.41 -29.50 -2.45
N LYS A 327 -6.66 -29.62 -2.91
CA LYS A 327 -7.17 -28.92 -4.10
C LYS A 327 -7.16 -27.40 -3.95
N ALA A 328 -7.48 -26.88 -2.76
CA ALA A 328 -7.43 -25.45 -2.48
C ALA A 328 -5.97 -24.97 -2.52
N LEU A 329 -5.08 -25.69 -1.84
CA LEU A 329 -3.69 -25.26 -1.63
C LEU A 329 -2.81 -25.39 -2.88
N GLU A 330 -3.23 -26.13 -3.92
CA GLU A 330 -2.55 -26.18 -5.21
C GLU A 330 -2.33 -24.78 -5.81
N THR A 331 -3.34 -23.90 -5.69
CA THR A 331 -3.30 -22.55 -6.27
C THR A 331 -2.82 -21.47 -5.29
N VAL A 332 -2.84 -21.74 -3.98
CA VAL A 332 -2.39 -20.80 -2.94
C VAL A 332 -0.85 -20.74 -2.90
N PRO A 333 -0.22 -19.59 -3.15
CA PRO A 333 1.22 -19.41 -3.01
C PRO A 333 1.72 -19.68 -1.60
N THR A 334 3.00 -20.02 -1.49
CA THR A 334 3.64 -20.20 -0.19
C THR A 334 3.99 -18.85 0.41
N GLY A 335 3.77 -18.68 1.71
CA GLY A 335 4.14 -17.47 2.42
C GLY A 335 3.38 -17.27 3.72
N VAL A 336 3.52 -16.07 4.26
CA VAL A 336 2.88 -15.63 5.48
C VAL A 336 1.69 -14.75 5.15
N TYR A 337 0.55 -15.13 5.69
CA TYR A 337 -0.75 -14.51 5.56
C TYR A 337 -1.24 -14.08 6.94
N PHE A 338 -2.34 -13.34 6.98
CA PHE A 338 -3.00 -13.00 8.22
C PHE A 338 -4.52 -13.02 8.08
N GLY A 339 -5.17 -13.20 9.23
CA GLY A 339 -6.61 -13.19 9.27
C GLY A 339 -7.25 -13.46 10.60
N TRP A 340 -8.44 -14.01 10.53
CA TRP A 340 -9.36 -14.22 11.65
C TRP A 340 -9.63 -15.71 11.76
N ALA A 341 -9.71 -16.19 12.99
CA ALA A 341 -9.92 -17.58 13.28
C ALA A 341 -10.89 -17.76 14.44
N VAL A 342 -11.72 -18.79 14.36
CA VAL A 342 -12.64 -19.23 15.41
C VAL A 342 -12.43 -20.71 15.65
N ILE A 343 -12.38 -21.12 16.92
CA ILE A 343 -12.50 -22.54 17.28
C ILE A 343 -13.98 -22.79 17.56
N GLU A 344 -14.61 -23.70 16.82
CA GLU A 344 -16.05 -23.98 16.99
C GLU A 344 -16.35 -24.43 18.43
N GLY A 345 -17.40 -23.88 19.02
CA GLY A 345 -17.75 -24.15 20.42
C GLY A 345 -16.92 -23.36 21.46
N ARG A 346 -15.88 -22.62 21.04
CA ARG A 346 -15.18 -21.65 21.88
C ARG A 346 -15.62 -20.24 21.45
N ASN A 347 -16.25 -19.51 22.37
CA ASN A 347 -16.92 -18.22 22.09
C ASN A 347 -15.96 -17.04 21.84
N ALA A 348 -15.01 -17.17 20.92
CA ALA A 348 -14.07 -16.10 20.59
C ALA A 348 -13.58 -16.15 19.14
N CYS A 349 -13.52 -14.97 18.52
CA CYS A 349 -12.85 -14.75 17.25
C CYS A 349 -11.48 -14.10 17.50
N HIS A 350 -10.44 -14.75 16.99
CA HIS A 350 -9.06 -14.43 17.25
C HIS A 350 -8.37 -13.94 15.99
N LYS A 351 -7.44 -12.99 16.14
CA LYS A 351 -6.50 -12.66 15.08
C LYS A 351 -5.52 -13.82 14.89
N ALA A 352 -5.08 -14.04 13.67
CA ALA A 352 -4.16 -15.11 13.32
C ALA A 352 -3.10 -14.61 12.33
N VAL A 353 -1.86 -15.07 12.52
CA VAL A 353 -0.83 -15.05 11.48
C VAL A 353 -0.62 -16.47 11.00
N VAL A 354 -0.53 -16.66 9.69
CA VAL A 354 -0.69 -17.99 9.07
C VAL A 354 0.43 -18.24 8.09
N ASN A 355 1.19 -19.31 8.28
CA ASN A 355 2.13 -19.81 7.28
C ASN A 355 1.43 -20.82 6.38
N VAL A 356 1.44 -20.59 5.07
CA VAL A 356 1.06 -21.58 4.05
C VAL A 356 2.35 -22.01 3.37
N GLY A 357 2.74 -23.27 3.51
CA GLY A 357 4.10 -23.68 3.14
C GLY A 357 4.33 -25.18 3.13
N PHE A 358 5.50 -25.61 2.68
CA PHE A 358 5.89 -27.03 2.74
C PHE A 358 6.64 -27.30 4.04
N SER A 359 6.17 -28.28 4.83
CA SER A 359 6.89 -28.66 6.06
C SER A 359 8.16 -29.46 5.71
N PRO A 360 9.32 -29.15 6.29
CA PRO A 360 10.54 -29.95 6.06
C PRO A 360 10.44 -31.33 6.72
N THR A 361 10.64 -32.39 5.93
CA THR A 361 10.73 -33.79 6.40
C THR A 361 12.01 -34.02 7.22
N PHE A 362 12.00 -35.07 8.06
CA PHE A 362 13.13 -35.44 8.93
C PHE A 362 14.44 -35.76 8.18
N GLU A 363 14.40 -36.01 6.87
CA GLU A 363 15.58 -36.32 6.04
C GLU A 363 16.07 -35.14 5.18
N GLY A 364 15.56 -33.93 5.42
CA GLY A 364 15.96 -32.73 4.67
C GLY A 364 15.28 -32.55 3.31
N ALA A 365 14.38 -33.46 2.91
CA ALA A 365 13.42 -33.23 1.83
C ALA A 365 12.25 -32.38 2.36
N GLU A 366 11.61 -31.55 1.53
CA GLU A 366 10.34 -30.91 1.89
C GLU A 366 9.20 -31.92 1.73
N ASN A 367 8.18 -31.89 2.59
CA ASN A 367 6.95 -32.67 2.40
C ASN A 367 6.37 -32.33 1.03
N ALA A 368 5.76 -33.30 0.35
CA ALA A 368 5.15 -33.07 -0.95
C ALA A 368 3.90 -32.16 -0.90
N GLU A 369 3.34 -31.94 0.30
CA GLU A 369 2.06 -31.26 0.49
C GLU A 369 2.22 -29.98 1.30
N LYS A 370 1.52 -28.92 0.87
CA LYS A 370 1.46 -27.65 1.60
C LYS A 370 0.60 -27.81 2.85
N ILE A 371 1.08 -27.29 3.97
CA ILE A 371 0.36 -27.17 5.24
C ILE A 371 -0.11 -25.73 5.44
N VAL A 372 -1.19 -25.57 6.20
CA VAL A 372 -1.62 -24.28 6.75
C VAL A 372 -1.37 -24.32 8.25
N GLU A 373 -0.43 -23.53 8.73
CA GLU A 373 -0.06 -23.39 10.14
C GLU A 373 -0.51 -22.01 10.62
N ALA A 374 -1.57 -21.95 11.43
CA ALA A 374 -2.11 -20.72 11.99
C ALA A 374 -1.64 -20.53 13.44
N HIS A 375 -1.03 -19.38 13.73
CA HIS A 375 -0.71 -18.95 15.07
C HIS A 375 -1.76 -17.95 15.55
N LEU A 376 -2.51 -18.33 16.59
CA LEU A 376 -3.53 -17.46 17.18
C LEU A 376 -2.88 -16.38 18.05
N LEU A 377 -3.23 -15.13 17.80
CA LEU A 377 -2.76 -13.97 18.54
C LEU A 377 -3.74 -13.71 19.69
N LEU A 378 -3.55 -14.42 20.79
CA LEU A 378 -4.43 -14.36 21.95
C LEU A 378 -4.05 -13.26 22.94
N GLU A 379 -5.04 -12.72 23.65
CA GLU A 379 -4.85 -11.86 24.82
C GLU A 379 -4.67 -12.69 26.10
N GLU A 380 -5.35 -13.83 26.19
CA GLU A 380 -5.31 -14.77 27.31
C GLU A 380 -4.92 -16.17 26.83
N SER A 381 -4.31 -16.97 27.72
CA SER A 381 -3.96 -18.36 27.39
C SER A 381 -5.21 -19.21 27.15
N ILE A 382 -5.12 -20.14 26.20
CA ILE A 382 -6.18 -21.11 25.91
C ILE A 382 -5.67 -22.54 26.10
N ASP A 383 -6.53 -23.45 26.53
CA ASP A 383 -6.24 -24.88 26.55
C ASP A 383 -6.03 -25.43 25.13
N ASP A 384 -5.29 -26.53 25.01
CA ASP A 384 -5.10 -27.23 23.74
C ASP A 384 -6.46 -27.54 23.08
N PHE A 385 -6.52 -27.40 21.76
CA PHE A 385 -7.75 -27.54 20.95
C PHE A 385 -7.55 -28.51 19.77
N TYR A 386 -6.62 -29.47 19.90
CA TYR A 386 -6.40 -30.48 18.88
C TYR A 386 -7.63 -31.38 18.72
N GLY A 387 -7.99 -31.69 17.48
CA GLY A 387 -9.20 -32.43 17.12
C GLY A 387 -10.46 -31.58 17.08
N GLU A 388 -10.45 -30.37 17.63
CA GLU A 388 -11.58 -29.43 17.49
C GLU A 388 -11.60 -28.82 16.08
N THR A 389 -12.78 -28.46 15.62
CA THR A 389 -12.95 -27.79 14.33
C THR A 389 -12.61 -26.33 14.46
N MET A 390 -11.76 -25.82 13.58
CA MET A 390 -11.52 -24.39 13.44
C MET A 390 -12.09 -23.86 12.12
N ARG A 391 -12.40 -22.57 12.14
CA ARG A 391 -12.63 -21.74 10.96
C ARG A 391 -11.49 -20.75 10.84
N LEU A 392 -10.87 -20.70 9.68
CA LEU A 392 -9.76 -19.82 9.38
C LEU A 392 -10.09 -19.04 8.12
N GLN A 393 -10.05 -17.72 8.22
CA GLN A 393 -10.23 -16.82 7.10
C GLN A 393 -8.93 -16.05 6.87
N LEU A 394 -8.42 -16.03 5.65
CA LEU A 394 -7.21 -15.28 5.26
C LEU A 394 -7.61 -14.09 4.39
N HIS A 395 -7.07 -12.91 4.73
CA HIS A 395 -7.53 -11.62 4.19
C HIS A 395 -6.41 -10.86 3.51
N GLY A 396 -5.18 -11.05 3.97
CA GLY A 396 -4.03 -10.35 3.45
C GLY A 396 -2.77 -11.20 3.48
N PHE A 397 -1.79 -10.73 2.70
CA PHE A 397 -0.48 -11.33 2.55
C PHE A 397 0.58 -10.42 3.17
N LEU A 398 1.50 -10.99 3.95
CA LEU A 398 2.63 -10.26 4.57
C LEU A 398 3.91 -10.41 3.76
N ARG A 399 4.28 -11.65 3.40
CA ARG A 399 5.54 -11.94 2.73
C ARG A 399 5.65 -13.36 2.18
N PRO A 400 6.53 -13.59 1.20
CA PRO A 400 7.00 -14.92 0.80
C PRO A 400 7.62 -15.70 1.96
N GLU A 401 7.74 -17.02 1.79
CA GLU A 401 8.59 -17.84 2.67
C GLU A 401 10.06 -17.43 2.55
N ILE A 402 10.77 -17.43 3.68
CA ILE A 402 12.17 -17.02 3.78
C ILE A 402 12.92 -18.10 4.56
N LYS A 403 14.11 -18.47 4.08
CA LYS A 403 15.03 -19.33 4.83
C LYS A 403 15.83 -18.48 5.83
N PHE A 404 15.95 -18.96 7.07
CA PHE A 404 16.67 -18.26 8.13
C PHE A 404 17.99 -18.96 8.45
N ASP A 405 19.05 -18.17 8.57
CA ASP A 405 20.39 -18.67 8.90
C ASP A 405 20.56 -18.98 10.40
N SER A 406 19.60 -18.60 11.24
CA SER A 406 19.63 -18.86 12.68
C SER A 406 18.23 -18.86 13.33
N PHE A 407 18.11 -19.56 14.45
CA PHE A 407 16.88 -19.57 15.24
C PHE A 407 16.48 -18.16 15.76
N PRO A 408 17.39 -17.30 16.28
CA PRO A 408 17.03 -15.94 16.66
C PRO A 408 16.47 -15.10 15.50
N ALA A 409 17.01 -15.25 14.28
CA ALA A 409 16.48 -14.55 13.10
C ALA A 409 15.06 -15.00 12.74
N LEU A 410 14.77 -16.30 12.85
CA LEU A 410 13.42 -16.85 12.69
C LEU A 410 12.46 -16.26 13.73
N VAL A 411 12.83 -16.28 15.02
CA VAL A 411 11.99 -15.72 16.09
C VAL A 411 11.70 -14.24 15.85
N ALA A 412 12.73 -13.44 15.53
CA ALA A 412 12.57 -12.02 15.27
C ALA A 412 11.60 -11.73 14.12
N GLN A 413 11.65 -12.53 13.05
CA GLN A 413 10.73 -12.39 11.93
C GLN A 413 9.29 -12.79 12.32
N ILE A 414 9.09 -13.90 13.03
CA ILE A 414 7.76 -14.33 13.49
C ILE A 414 7.14 -13.26 14.39
N THR A 415 7.91 -12.69 15.32
CA THR A 415 7.42 -11.60 16.17
C THR A 415 7.04 -10.36 15.34
N ALA A 416 7.84 -10.01 14.33
CA ALA A 416 7.53 -8.90 13.45
C ALA A 416 6.30 -9.14 12.56
N ASP A 417 6.08 -10.38 12.12
CA ASP A 417 4.92 -10.80 11.34
C ASP A 417 3.64 -10.78 12.19
N ALA A 418 3.72 -11.29 13.43
CA ALA A 418 2.61 -11.28 14.38
C ALA A 418 2.19 -9.85 14.77
N LYS A 419 3.16 -8.96 15.00
CA LYS A 419 2.89 -7.54 15.27
C LYS A 419 2.17 -6.88 14.09
N GLU A 420 2.69 -7.05 12.87
CA GLU A 420 2.09 -6.49 11.66
C GLU A 420 0.68 -7.02 11.42
N ALA A 421 0.49 -8.34 11.52
CA ALA A 421 -0.83 -8.97 11.38
C ALA A 421 -1.82 -8.40 12.41
N LYS A 422 -1.38 -8.22 13.65
CA LYS A 422 -2.22 -7.66 14.71
C LYS A 422 -2.67 -6.24 14.37
N GLU A 423 -1.74 -5.38 13.97
CA GLU A 423 -1.99 -3.98 13.62
C GLU A 423 -2.86 -3.87 12.36
N ALA A 424 -2.56 -4.65 11.31
CA ALA A 424 -3.34 -4.68 10.07
C ALA A 424 -4.79 -5.09 10.32
N LEU A 425 -5.04 -6.11 11.15
CA LEU A 425 -6.40 -6.58 11.48
C LEU A 425 -7.25 -5.58 12.29
N ASP A 426 -6.65 -4.52 12.85
CA ASP A 426 -7.41 -3.41 13.46
C ASP A 426 -7.87 -2.37 12.43
N LEU A 427 -7.29 -2.37 11.24
CA LEU A 427 -7.53 -1.38 10.20
C LEU A 427 -8.57 -1.87 9.19
N ARG A 428 -9.27 -0.93 8.56
CA ARG A 428 -10.14 -1.26 7.41
C ARG A 428 -9.29 -1.59 6.18
N PRO A 429 -9.75 -2.50 5.31
CA PRO A 429 -11.01 -3.24 5.40
C PRO A 429 -10.95 -4.50 6.30
N TYR A 430 -9.79 -4.86 6.83
CA TYR A 430 -9.61 -6.13 7.56
C TYR A 430 -10.45 -6.26 8.83
N SER A 431 -10.67 -5.16 9.53
CA SER A 431 -11.46 -5.15 10.77
C SER A 431 -12.95 -5.40 10.54
N THR A 432 -13.50 -5.04 9.38
CA THR A 432 -14.92 -5.32 9.04
C THR A 432 -15.15 -6.80 8.74
N LEU A 433 -14.14 -7.49 8.21
CA LEU A 433 -14.21 -8.93 7.90
C LEU A 433 -14.34 -9.81 9.16
N LYS A 434 -14.10 -9.24 10.36
CA LYS A 434 -14.35 -9.95 11.63
C LYS A 434 -15.82 -10.33 11.81
N SER A 435 -16.76 -9.57 11.25
CA SER A 435 -18.20 -9.84 11.32
C SER A 435 -18.74 -10.69 10.19
N ASP A 436 -17.87 -11.30 9.38
CA ASP A 436 -18.27 -12.24 8.34
C ASP A 436 -19.05 -13.42 8.95
N THR A 437 -20.18 -13.78 8.32
CA THR A 437 -21.03 -14.90 8.74
C THR A 437 -20.29 -16.24 8.83
N PHE A 438 -19.22 -16.41 8.07
CA PHE A 438 -18.32 -17.56 8.19
C PHE A 438 -17.71 -17.68 9.59
N LEU A 439 -17.37 -16.56 10.22
CA LEU A 439 -16.77 -16.50 11.56
C LEU A 439 -17.81 -16.49 12.68
N GLU A 440 -19.12 -16.57 12.38
CA GLU A 440 -20.15 -16.66 13.41
C GLU A 440 -20.06 -17.98 14.18
N ILE A 441 -19.74 -17.86 15.47
CA ILE A 441 -19.51 -18.99 16.39
C ILE A 441 -20.74 -19.93 16.49
N ASN A 442 -21.95 -19.39 16.34
CA ASN A 442 -23.21 -20.12 16.51
C ASN A 442 -23.83 -20.60 15.20
N ASN A 443 -23.14 -20.47 14.06
CA ASN A 443 -23.66 -20.90 12.77
C ASN A 443 -23.07 -22.28 12.41
N PRO A 444 -23.69 -23.41 12.78
CA PRO A 444 -23.09 -24.74 12.60
C PRO A 444 -23.05 -25.24 11.14
N THR A 445 -23.70 -24.52 10.24
CA THR A 445 -24.11 -25.01 8.91
C THR A 445 -23.28 -24.49 7.74
N TRP A 446 -22.06 -24.03 7.98
CA TRP A 446 -21.20 -23.65 6.85
C TRP A 446 -20.77 -24.89 6.06
N ILE A 447 -21.36 -25.08 4.88
CA ILE A 447 -21.12 -26.23 4.00
C ILE A 447 -20.04 -25.92 2.94
N GLY A 448 -19.65 -24.64 2.80
CA GLY A 448 -18.73 -24.19 1.76
C GLY A 448 -19.35 -24.27 0.36
N ASN A 449 -19.04 -23.30 -0.49
CA ASN A 449 -19.63 -23.26 -1.82
C ASN A 449 -18.84 -24.08 -2.85
N ILE A 450 -17.56 -24.42 -2.58
CA ILE A 450 -16.68 -25.16 -3.50
C ILE A 450 -15.67 -26.04 -2.74
N GLY A 451 -15.76 -27.37 -2.84
CA GLY A 451 -14.61 -28.28 -2.66
C GLY A 451 -14.38 -28.98 -1.30
N GLY A 452 -15.37 -29.02 -0.40
CA GLY A 452 -15.28 -29.77 0.86
C GLY A 452 -15.70 -31.26 0.81
N ASP A 453 -15.40 -31.98 1.90
CA ASP A 453 -15.96 -33.29 2.29
C ASP A 453 -16.72 -33.16 3.64
N ASP A 454 -17.29 -34.26 4.16
CA ASP A 454 -18.09 -34.22 5.40
C ASP A 454 -17.30 -33.72 6.64
N GLN A 455 -15.96 -33.69 6.58
CA GLN A 455 -15.08 -33.33 7.70
C GLN A 455 -14.41 -31.95 7.53
N ALA A 456 -14.26 -31.45 6.30
CA ALA A 456 -13.62 -30.16 6.02
C ALA A 456 -14.18 -29.47 4.78
N SER A 457 -14.13 -28.15 4.76
CA SER A 457 -14.61 -27.35 3.63
C SER A 457 -13.78 -26.09 3.44
N TRP A 458 -13.73 -25.57 2.21
CA TRP A 458 -13.01 -24.35 1.87
C TRP A 458 -13.79 -23.53 0.83
N GLU A 459 -13.45 -22.25 0.70
CA GLU A 459 -14.05 -21.33 -0.28
C GLU A 459 -13.10 -20.18 -0.57
N PHE A 460 -12.99 -19.79 -1.84
CA PHE A 460 -12.35 -18.55 -2.26
C PHE A 460 -13.42 -17.62 -2.83
N GLN A 461 -13.68 -16.50 -2.17
CA GLN A 461 -14.62 -15.47 -2.62
C GLN A 461 -13.83 -14.27 -3.12
N ASP A 462 -14.32 -13.58 -4.16
CA ASP A 462 -13.73 -12.31 -4.58
C ASP A 462 -13.80 -11.30 -3.42
N SER A 463 -12.66 -10.69 -3.11
CA SER A 463 -12.58 -9.78 -1.97
C SER A 463 -13.39 -8.51 -2.16
N ASN A 464 -13.68 -8.08 -3.39
CA ASN A 464 -14.52 -6.90 -3.61
C ASN A 464 -15.96 -7.20 -3.23
N GLU A 465 -16.49 -8.34 -3.67
CA GLU A 465 -17.84 -8.79 -3.30
C GLU A 465 -17.96 -8.91 -1.77
N ALA A 466 -16.99 -9.58 -1.13
CA ALA A 466 -17.00 -9.78 0.32
C ALA A 466 -16.87 -8.46 1.12
N ILE A 467 -16.07 -7.52 0.64
CA ILE A 467 -15.84 -6.25 1.33
C ILE A 467 -16.99 -5.28 1.09
N GLU A 468 -17.53 -5.20 -0.14
CA GLU A 468 -18.67 -4.33 -0.49
C GLU A 468 -19.95 -4.75 0.24
N GLU A 469 -20.17 -6.05 0.48
CA GLU A 469 -21.32 -6.53 1.28
C GLU A 469 -21.27 -6.09 2.77
N LEU A 470 -20.08 -5.69 3.25
CA LEU A 470 -19.85 -5.30 4.65
C LEU A 470 -19.78 -3.77 4.85
N PHE A 471 -19.88 -3.00 3.78
CA PHE A 471 -19.98 -1.53 3.77
C PHE A 471 -21.41 -1.08 3.53
#